data_AF-A0A941FMQ5-F1
#
_entry.id   AF-A0A941FMQ5-F1
#
_cell.length_a   1.000
_cell.length_b   1.000
_cell.length_c   1.000
_cell.angle_alpha   90.00
_cell.angle_beta   90.00
_cell.angle_gamma   90.00
#
_symmetry.space_group_name_H-M   'P 1'
#
loop_
_entity.id
_entity.type
_entity.pdbx_description
1 polymer ?
#
loop_
_entity_poly.entity_id
_entity_poly.type
_entity_poly.pdbx_seq_one_letter_code
_entity_poly.pdbx_strand_id
1 'polypeptide(L)'
;MTKVLMIIKAAAKSGAPVETGQLRDRIDYQLKAVGGKVVGIVGSPEQYAIYVEFGTENLLKMAQDVKVDGSLRDQMENGIFTRGQKPQKFLRNAFRQNKEKKSSKF
;
A
#
# COMPACT_ATOMS: atom_id res chain seq x y z
N MET A 1 -8.98 -18.73 8.56
CA MET A 1 -7.96 -17.82 7.99
C MET A 1 -8.57 -16.71 7.14
N THR A 2 -9.51 -17.03 6.25
CA THR A 2 -10.16 -16.10 5.29
C THR A 2 -10.86 -14.90 5.94
N LYS A 3 -11.49 -15.09 7.10
CA LYS A 3 -12.18 -14.00 7.84
C LYS A 3 -11.24 -12.84 8.22
N VAL A 4 -9.99 -13.14 8.56
CA VAL A 4 -8.98 -12.12 8.87
C VAL A 4 -8.64 -11.31 7.62
N LEU A 5 -8.47 -11.98 6.49
CA LEU A 5 -8.14 -11.32 5.22
C LEU A 5 -9.29 -10.46 4.73
N MET A 6 -10.53 -10.90 4.91
CA MET A 6 -11.73 -10.09 4.61
C MET A 6 -11.79 -8.82 5.46
N ILE A 7 -11.48 -8.90 6.76
CA ILE A 7 -11.46 -7.72 7.65
C ILE A 7 -10.36 -6.73 7.21
N ILE A 8 -9.16 -7.23 6.89
CA ILE A 8 -8.06 -6.38 6.42
C ILE A 8 -8.38 -5.76 5.06
N LYS A 9 -8.96 -6.53 4.13
CA LYS A 9 -9.46 -6.03 2.84
C LYS A 9 -10.48 -4.93 3.02
N ALA A 10 -11.49 -5.13 3.87
CA ALA A 10 -12.52 -4.13 4.13
C ALA A 10 -11.92 -2.84 4.72
N ALA A 11 -11.02 -2.95 5.69
CA ALA A 11 -10.32 -1.79 6.26
C ALA A 11 -9.45 -1.06 5.22
N ALA A 12 -8.73 -1.80 4.37
CA ALA A 12 -7.93 -1.22 3.29
C ALA A 12 -8.81 -0.49 2.26
N LYS A 13 -9.96 -1.07 1.90
CA LYS A 13 -10.94 -0.41 1.01
C LYS A 13 -11.52 0.86 1.63
N SER A 14 -11.84 0.84 2.91
CA SER A 14 -12.34 2.02 3.62
C SER A 14 -11.32 3.15 3.70
N GLY A 15 -10.02 2.82 3.72
CA GLY A 15 -8.94 3.80 3.77
C GLY A 15 -8.44 4.27 2.40
N ALA A 16 -8.87 3.64 1.30
CA ALA A 16 -8.41 3.97 -0.05
C ALA A 16 -9.03 5.29 -0.55
N PRO A 17 -8.32 6.06 -1.40
CA PRO A 17 -8.85 7.30 -1.98
C PRO A 17 -10.07 7.03 -2.85
N VAL A 18 -10.97 8.01 -2.90
CA VAL A 18 -12.29 7.89 -3.53
C VAL A 18 -12.32 8.50 -4.94
N GLU A 19 -11.24 9.08 -5.44
CA GLU A 19 -11.21 9.83 -6.72
C GLU A 19 -11.93 9.12 -7.87
N THR A 20 -11.43 7.96 -8.31
CA THR A 20 -12.06 7.14 -9.36
C THR A 20 -12.70 5.87 -8.82
N GLY A 21 -12.47 5.55 -7.53
CA GLY A 21 -12.90 4.30 -6.91
C GLY A 21 -12.18 3.02 -7.39
N GLN A 22 -11.47 3.07 -8.53
CA GLN A 22 -10.79 1.92 -9.12
C GLN A 22 -9.83 1.25 -8.14
N LEU A 23 -8.98 2.03 -7.47
CA LEU A 23 -8.04 1.51 -6.48
C LEU A 23 -8.77 0.76 -5.36
N ARG A 24 -9.83 1.36 -4.82
CA ARG A 24 -10.66 0.74 -3.78
C ARG A 24 -11.26 -0.58 -4.26
N ASP A 25 -11.76 -0.61 -5.48
CA ASP A 25 -12.47 -1.76 -6.02
C ASP A 25 -11.51 -2.92 -6.30
N ARG A 26 -10.30 -2.60 -6.78
CA ARG A 26 -9.22 -3.53 -7.15
C ARG A 26 -8.41 -4.07 -5.96
N ILE A 27 -8.61 -3.57 -4.75
CA ILE A 27 -8.00 -4.17 -3.54
C ILE A 27 -8.62 -5.56 -3.30
N ASP A 28 -7.76 -6.57 -3.28
CA ASP A 28 -8.16 -7.95 -2.98
C ASP A 28 -7.12 -8.69 -2.14
N TYR A 29 -7.44 -9.94 -1.78
CA TYR A 29 -6.53 -10.84 -1.08
C TYR A 29 -6.24 -12.11 -1.88
N GLN A 30 -5.06 -12.68 -1.67
CA GLN A 30 -4.63 -13.95 -2.22
C GLN A 30 -4.05 -14.83 -1.12
N LEU A 31 -4.26 -16.13 -1.22
CA LEU A 31 -3.60 -17.12 -0.37
C LEU A 31 -2.47 -17.75 -1.17
N LYS A 32 -1.27 -17.80 -0.60
CA LYS A 32 -0.12 -18.50 -1.17
C LYS A 32 0.43 -19.49 -0.16
N ALA A 33 0.71 -20.71 -0.59
CA ALA A 33 1.47 -21.66 0.20
C ALA A 33 2.96 -21.43 -0.08
N VAL A 34 3.73 -21.04 0.94
CA VAL A 34 5.17 -20.78 0.85
C VAL A 34 5.85 -21.55 1.96
N GLY A 35 6.73 -22.49 1.61
CA GLY A 35 7.52 -23.27 2.57
C GLY A 35 6.67 -24.02 3.62
N GLY A 36 5.57 -24.63 3.19
CA GLY A 36 4.65 -25.36 4.09
C GLY A 36 3.75 -24.47 4.96
N LYS A 37 3.81 -23.14 4.81
CA LYS A 37 2.95 -22.18 5.51
C LYS A 37 1.96 -21.54 4.56
N VAL A 38 0.73 -21.35 5.00
CA VAL A 38 -0.28 -20.57 4.27
C VAL A 38 -0.12 -19.09 4.63
N VAL A 39 0.25 -18.28 3.64
CA VAL A 39 0.42 -16.83 3.75
C VAL A 39 -0.75 -16.14 3.04
N GLY A 40 -1.41 -15.21 3.73
CA GLY A 40 -2.41 -14.35 3.14
C GLY A 40 -1.82 -12.99 2.77
N ILE A 41 -1.99 -12.60 1.51
CA ILE A 41 -1.50 -11.35 0.94
C ILE A 41 -2.72 -10.47 0.65
N VAL A 42 -2.68 -9.19 1.05
CA VAL A 42 -3.73 -8.21 0.72
C VAL A 42 -3.06 -7.04 0.00
N GLY A 43 -3.60 -6.63 -1.14
CA GLY A 43 -3.00 -5.57 -1.95
C GLY A 43 -3.85 -5.18 -3.15
N SER A 44 -3.28 -4.36 -4.02
CA SER A 44 -3.89 -3.92 -5.29
C SER A 44 -2.95 -4.26 -6.45
N PRO A 45 -3.47 -4.65 -7.62
CA PRO A 45 -2.68 -4.81 -8.84
C PRO A 45 -2.31 -3.47 -9.51
N GLU A 46 -2.94 -2.37 -9.08
CA GLU A 46 -2.73 -1.04 -9.67
C GLU A 46 -1.34 -0.50 -9.31
N GLN A 47 -0.50 -0.20 -10.32
CA GLN A 47 0.88 0.29 -10.10
C GLN A 47 0.90 1.59 -9.28
N TYR A 48 -0.10 2.45 -9.47
CA TYR A 48 -0.18 3.72 -8.75
C TYR A 48 -0.56 3.57 -7.27
N ALA A 49 -0.98 2.38 -6.82
CA ALA A 49 -1.25 2.11 -5.41
C ALA A 49 -0.04 2.38 -4.51
N ILE A 50 1.19 2.19 -5.04
CA ILE A 50 2.44 2.46 -4.32
C ILE A 50 2.61 3.96 -4.08
N TYR A 51 2.36 4.78 -5.09
CA TYR A 51 2.41 6.25 -4.97
C TYR A 51 1.35 6.77 -4.00
N VAL A 52 0.15 6.17 -3.99
CA VAL A 52 -0.89 6.50 -3.02
C VAL A 52 -0.50 6.14 -1.59
N GLU A 53 0.00 4.91 -1.35
CA GLU A 53 0.33 4.43 0.00
C GLU A 53 1.50 5.21 0.64
N PHE A 54 2.55 5.46 -0.14
CA PHE A 54 3.79 6.03 0.38
C PHE A 54 3.95 7.52 0.08
N GLY A 55 3.20 8.07 -0.88
CA GLY A 55 3.38 9.43 -1.36
C GLY A 55 4.65 9.54 -2.21
N THR A 56 4.59 10.34 -3.27
CA THR A 56 5.70 10.51 -4.22
C THR A 56 6.96 11.04 -3.53
N GLU A 57 6.79 11.98 -2.59
CA GLU A 57 7.90 12.59 -1.85
C GLU A 57 8.63 11.61 -0.93
N ASN A 58 7.89 10.66 -0.34
CA ASN A 58 8.44 9.70 0.59
C ASN A 58 9.08 8.51 -0.14
N LEU A 59 8.55 8.13 -1.31
CA LEU A 59 9.20 7.20 -2.22
C LEU A 59 10.50 7.77 -2.77
N LEU A 60 10.56 9.07 -3.06
CA LEU A 60 11.77 9.74 -3.50
C LEU A 60 12.88 9.70 -2.44
N LYS A 61 12.54 9.89 -1.15
CA LYS A 61 13.48 9.73 -0.04
C LYS A 61 13.95 8.27 0.11
N MET A 62 13.04 7.30 0.01
CA MET A 62 13.41 5.88 0.03
C MET A 62 14.24 5.45 -1.19
N ALA A 63 14.04 6.10 -2.34
CA ALA A 63 14.78 5.89 -3.58
C ALA A 63 16.10 6.68 -3.67
N GLN A 64 16.36 7.60 -2.74
CA GLN A 64 17.70 8.15 -2.53
C GLN A 64 18.54 7.22 -1.66
N ASP A 65 17.92 6.57 -0.66
CA ASP A 65 18.59 5.61 0.22
C ASP A 65 18.83 4.23 -0.44
N VAL A 66 17.97 3.83 -1.37
CA VAL A 66 18.13 2.64 -2.22
C VAL A 66 18.50 3.14 -3.62
N LYS A 67 19.57 2.65 -4.26
CA LYS A 67 19.86 2.95 -5.68
C LYS A 67 18.70 2.43 -6.56
N VAL A 68 17.62 3.19 -6.69
CA VAL A 68 16.49 2.84 -7.55
C VAL A 68 16.79 3.29 -8.97
N ASP A 69 16.30 2.48 -9.90
CA ASP A 69 16.42 2.56 -11.35
C ASP A 69 16.23 3.98 -11.93
N GLY A 70 17.02 4.32 -12.95
CA GLY A 70 17.30 5.69 -13.41
C GLY A 70 16.09 6.50 -13.90
N SER A 71 14.95 5.84 -14.15
CA SER A 71 13.70 6.48 -14.56
C SER A 71 13.10 7.44 -13.52
N LEU A 72 13.37 7.24 -12.22
CA LEU A 72 12.97 8.16 -11.15
C LEU A 72 13.92 9.36 -11.00
N ARG A 73 15.16 9.25 -11.48
CA ARG A 73 16.16 10.34 -11.44
C ARG A 73 15.95 11.36 -12.55
N ASP A 74 15.64 10.94 -13.77
CA ASP A 74 15.44 11.86 -14.91
C ASP A 74 14.23 12.79 -14.73
N GLN A 75 13.20 12.35 -14.01
CA GLN A 75 12.04 13.19 -13.69
C GLN A 75 12.36 14.25 -12.62
N MET A 76 13.47 14.10 -11.89
CA MET A 76 13.92 14.96 -10.80
C MET A 76 14.51 16.29 -11.31
N GLU A 77 15.10 16.30 -12.51
CA GLU A 77 15.75 17.47 -13.12
C GLU A 77 14.77 18.48 -13.72
N ASN A 78 13.57 18.03 -14.11
CA ASN A 78 12.58 18.86 -14.81
C ASN A 78 11.70 19.75 -13.91
N GLY A 79 11.93 19.79 -12.59
CA GLY A 79 11.22 20.72 -11.69
C GLY A 79 9.69 20.51 -11.57
N ILE A 80 9.14 19.42 -12.12
CA ILE A 80 7.68 19.14 -12.14
C ILE A 80 7.14 18.75 -10.74
N PHE A 81 8.01 18.49 -9.75
CA PHE A 81 7.62 18.02 -8.42
C PHE A 81 7.39 19.12 -7.38
N THR A 82 6.89 20.29 -7.77
CA THR A 82 6.37 21.25 -6.79
C THR A 82 4.93 20.85 -6.41
N ARG A 83 4.82 20.08 -5.30
CA ARG A 83 3.62 19.45 -4.68
C ARG A 83 3.36 18.00 -5.13
N GLY A 84 4.17 17.06 -4.64
CA GLY A 84 3.89 15.63 -4.83
C GLY A 84 2.60 15.19 -4.13
N GLN A 85 2.07 14.03 -4.54
CA GLN A 85 0.89 13.43 -3.89
C GLN A 85 1.22 13.08 -2.42
N LYS A 86 0.44 13.61 -1.48
CA LYS A 86 0.57 13.25 -0.05
C LYS A 86 0.23 11.77 0.16
N PRO A 87 0.96 11.05 1.03
CA PRO A 87 0.67 9.65 1.33
C PRO A 87 -0.70 9.46 1.98
N GLN A 88 -1.48 8.55 1.43
CA GLN A 88 -2.67 7.99 2.04
C GLN A 88 -2.43 6.52 2.36
N LYS A 89 -2.01 6.26 3.62
CA LYS A 89 -1.53 4.95 4.11
C LYS A 89 -2.65 3.93 4.35
N PHE A 90 -3.42 3.58 3.32
CA PHE A 90 -4.60 2.74 3.42
C PHE A 90 -4.27 1.30 3.84
N LEU A 91 -3.19 0.70 3.32
CA LEU A 91 -2.77 -0.65 3.69
C LEU A 91 -2.13 -0.68 5.06
N ARG A 92 -1.14 0.19 5.33
CA ARG A 92 -0.45 0.21 6.63
C ARG A 92 -1.41 0.46 7.79
N ASN A 93 -2.38 1.37 7.61
CA ASN A 93 -3.39 1.63 8.62
C ASN A 93 -4.29 0.40 8.82
N ALA A 94 -4.73 -0.25 7.74
CA ALA A 94 -5.54 -1.46 7.81
C ALA A 94 -4.82 -2.59 8.57
N PHE A 95 -3.52 -2.79 8.34
CA PHE A 95 -2.73 -3.79 9.08
C PHE A 95 -2.52 -3.40 10.55
N ARG A 96 -2.17 -2.15 10.85
CA ARG A 96 -1.89 -1.70 12.22
C ARG A 96 -3.14 -1.76 13.10
N GLN A 97 -4.27 -1.25 12.62
CA GLN A 97 -5.54 -1.29 13.36
C GLN A 97 -5.96 -2.73 13.68
N ASN A 98 -5.77 -3.65 12.73
CA ASN A 98 -6.11 -5.06 12.93
C ASN A 98 -5.06 -5.85 13.73
N LYS A 99 -3.82 -5.35 13.84
CA LYS A 99 -2.79 -5.90 14.73
C LYS A 99 -3.06 -5.52 16.18
N GLU A 100 -3.33 -4.24 16.45
CA GLU A 100 -3.67 -3.74 17.78
C GLU A 100 -4.96 -4.37 18.32
N LYS A 101 -5.98 -4.52 17.46
CA LYS A 101 -7.26 -5.15 17.81
C LYS A 101 -7.13 -6.65 18.14
N LYS A 102 -6.05 -7.30 17.70
CA LYS A 102 -5.74 -8.70 18.04
C LYS A 102 -4.82 -8.85 19.24
N SER A 103 -4.06 -7.82 19.61
CA SER A 103 -3.11 -7.90 20.74
C SER A 103 -3.76 -7.67 22.11
N SER A 104 -4.98 -7.13 22.18
CA SER A 104 -5.69 -6.93 23.47
C SER A 104 -6.66 -8.07 23.85
N LYS A 105 -6.69 -9.15 23.07
CA LYS A 105 -7.50 -10.34 23.35
C LYS A 105 -6.72 -11.61 23.02
N PHE A 106 -5.67 -11.88 23.79
CA PHE A 106 -5.14 -13.22 24.04
C PHE A 106 -4.62 -13.28 25.47
#